data_AF-A0A1Y2CE64-F1
#
_entry.id   AF-A0A1Y2CE64-F1
#
_cell.length_a   1.000
_cell.length_b   1.000
_cell.length_c   1.000
_cell.angle_alpha   90.00
_cell.angle_beta   90.00
_cell.angle_gamma   90.00
#
_symmetry.space_group_name_H-M   'P 1'
#
loop_
_entity.id
_entity.type
_entity.pdbx_description
1 polymer ?
#
loop_
_entity_poly.entity_id
_entity_poly.type
_entity_poly.pdbx_seq_one_letter_code
_entity_poly.pdbx_strand_id
1 'polypeptide(L)'
;MEVIKPLLDALQPITAPLWEAYAPIHEVLRQKVLGPLNGYTLIILAFQVLQWIIPRGGSSGQVSASHILVKEEAKIKDLQEQLKKEETPEKFAELAKQHSVCPSGKNGGSLGSFGKGQMVREFEAYCFDPETKVGKVSDVVKTQFGWHLIMVTKGVEVKK
;
A
#
# COMPACT_ATOMS: atom_id res chain seq x y z
N MET A 1 34.11 5.15 34.13
CA MET A 1 34.82 5.41 32.85
C MET A 1 36.34 5.53 33.01
N GLU A 2 36.93 5.30 34.19
CA GLU A 2 38.38 5.50 34.41
C GLU A 2 39.25 4.28 34.06
N VAL A 3 38.66 3.07 34.02
CA VAL A 3 39.41 1.81 33.84
C VAL A 3 39.97 1.65 32.42
N ILE A 4 39.36 2.28 31.43
CA ILE A 4 39.68 2.09 30.00
C ILE A 4 40.67 3.15 29.48
N LYS A 5 40.81 4.26 30.21
CA LYS A 5 41.63 5.42 29.83
C LYS A 5 43.11 5.06 29.57
N PRO A 6 43.82 4.31 30.44
CA PRO A 6 45.23 4.00 30.19
C PRO A 6 45.44 3.06 28.99
N LEU A 7 44.47 2.19 28.70
CA LEU A 7 44.50 1.33 27.51
C LEU A 7 44.27 2.15 26.22
N LEU A 8 43.37 3.13 26.29
CA LEU A 8 43.10 4.03 25.19
C LEU A 8 44.29 4.96 24.90
N ASP A 9 44.94 5.47 25.95
CA ASP A 9 46.13 6.31 25.88
C ASP A 9 47.35 5.56 25.30
N ALA A 10 47.50 4.27 25.64
CA ALA A 10 48.56 3.41 25.09
C ALA A 10 48.37 3.08 23.59
N LEU A 11 47.13 3.09 23.11
CA LEU A 11 46.80 2.83 21.71
C LEU A 11 46.82 4.09 20.82
N GLN A 12 46.75 5.29 21.41
CA GLN A 12 46.78 6.58 20.70
C GLN A 12 47.87 6.70 19.63
N PRO A 13 49.16 6.38 19.88
CA PRO A 13 50.21 6.59 18.86
C PRO A 13 50.07 5.68 17.64
N ILE A 14 49.37 4.55 17.77
CA ILE A 14 49.10 3.61 16.67
C ILE A 14 47.81 3.99 15.94
N THR A 15 46.80 4.47 16.67
CA THR A 15 45.47 4.76 16.12
C THR A 15 45.34 6.19 15.57
N ALA A 16 46.14 7.15 16.06
CA ALA A 16 46.10 8.55 15.62
C ALA A 16 46.33 8.74 14.11
N PRO A 17 47.36 8.15 13.46
CA PRO A 17 47.57 8.35 12.03
C PRO A 17 46.48 7.67 11.16
N LEU A 18 45.88 6.58 11.64
CA LEU A 18 44.76 5.92 10.98
C LEU A 18 43.47 6.75 11.09
N TRP A 19 43.26 7.39 12.25
CA TRP A 19 42.13 8.30 12.45
C TRP A 19 42.27 9.57 11.60
N GLU A 20 43.46 10.17 11.51
CA GLU A 20 43.70 11.35 10.66
C GLU A 20 43.49 11.06 9.17
N ALA A 21 43.90 9.86 8.70
CA ALA A 21 43.64 9.43 7.34
C ALA A 21 42.14 9.15 7.06
N TYR A 22 41.38 8.72 8.07
CA TYR A 22 39.96 8.37 7.94
C TYR A 22 38.98 9.51 8.32
N ALA A 23 39.45 10.50 9.07
CA ALA A 23 38.68 11.66 9.54
C ALA A 23 37.90 12.40 8.44
N PRO A 24 38.46 12.70 7.25
CA PRO A 24 37.70 13.40 6.21
C PRO A 24 36.55 12.55 5.64
N ILE A 25 36.72 11.22 5.58
CA ILE A 25 35.69 10.28 5.12
C ILE A 25 34.60 10.14 6.19
N HIS A 26 35.01 10.06 7.46
CA HIS A 26 34.10 9.98 8.59
C HIS A 26 33.27 11.27 8.78
N GLU A 27 33.84 12.45 8.53
CA GLU A 27 33.14 13.74 8.58
C GLU A 27 32.08 13.85 7.46
N VAL A 28 32.41 13.39 6.24
CA VAL A 28 31.47 13.35 5.11
C VAL A 28 30.33 12.35 5.35
N LEU A 29 30.62 11.16 5.90
CA LEU A 29 29.61 10.18 6.32
C LEU A 29 28.72 10.76 7.44
N ARG A 30 29.33 11.42 8.43
CA ARG A 30 28.62 12.07 9.53
C ARG A 30 27.71 13.19 9.03
N GLN A 31 28.15 14.05 8.12
CA GLN A 31 27.33 15.19 7.67
C GLN A 31 26.29 14.82 6.60
N LYS A 32 26.61 13.92 5.66
CA LYS A 32 25.72 13.61 4.52
C LYS A 32 24.78 12.43 4.77
N VAL A 33 25.13 11.50 5.66
CA VAL A 33 24.32 10.29 5.92
C VAL A 33 23.67 10.35 7.31
N LEU A 34 24.42 10.79 8.34
CA LEU A 34 23.94 10.82 9.73
C LEU A 34 23.49 12.22 10.22
N GLY A 35 23.88 13.29 9.53
CA GLY A 35 23.66 14.69 9.92
C GLY A 35 22.21 15.17 9.85
N PRO A 36 21.38 14.77 8.86
CA PRO A 36 19.99 15.22 8.80
C PRO A 36 19.02 14.38 9.65
N LEU A 37 19.50 13.36 10.37
CA LEU A 37 18.67 12.56 11.28
C LEU A 37 18.53 13.26 12.65
N ASN A 38 17.86 14.40 12.61
CA ASN A 38 17.18 15.01 13.74
C ASN A 38 16.35 13.91 14.47
N GLY A 39 16.27 13.95 15.80
CA GLY A 39 15.42 13.03 16.58
C GLY A 39 13.97 12.96 16.07
N TYR A 40 13.45 14.05 15.51
CA TYR A 40 12.17 14.09 14.81
C TYR A 40 12.12 13.20 13.56
N THR A 41 13.20 13.13 12.78
CA THR A 41 13.29 12.25 11.60
C THR A 41 13.26 10.79 12.04
N LEU A 42 13.91 10.43 13.14
CA LEU A 42 13.83 9.09 13.71
C LEU A 42 12.43 8.76 14.26
N ILE A 43 11.76 9.73 14.89
CA ILE A 43 10.37 9.58 15.36
C ILE A 43 9.41 9.41 14.17
N ILE A 44 9.57 10.18 13.10
CA ILE A 44 8.76 10.07 11.87
C ILE A 44 9.00 8.72 11.20
N LEU A 45 10.26 8.27 11.07
CA LEU A 45 10.56 6.95 10.49
C LEU A 45 10.02 5.82 11.36
N ALA A 46 10.16 5.89 12.69
CA ALA A 46 9.57 4.93 13.61
C ALA A 46 8.04 4.92 13.51
N PHE A 47 7.40 6.09 13.40
CA PHE A 47 5.96 6.22 13.21
C PHE A 47 5.50 5.65 11.86
N GLN A 48 6.22 5.93 10.76
CA GLN A 48 5.91 5.39 9.43
C GLN A 48 6.02 3.85 9.40
N VAL A 49 7.03 3.28 10.08
CA VAL A 49 7.18 1.82 10.23
C VAL A 49 6.09 1.25 11.14
N LEU A 50 5.75 1.93 12.24
CA LEU A 50 4.69 1.54 13.16
C LEU A 50 3.31 1.52 12.46
N GLN A 51 3.05 2.48 11.58
CA GLN A 51 1.81 2.51 10.77
C GLN A 51 1.67 1.31 9.83
N TRP A 52 2.77 0.67 9.42
CA TRP A 52 2.73 -0.53 8.57
C TRP A 52 2.52 -1.82 9.39
N ILE A 53 2.97 -1.85 10.65
CA ILE A 53 2.89 -3.02 11.53
C ILE A 53 1.52 -3.13 12.22
N ILE A 54 0.83 -2.00 12.48
CA ILE A 54 -0.48 -2.02 13.12
C ILE A 54 -1.56 -2.33 12.08
N PRO A 55 -2.27 -3.47 12.17
CA PRO A 55 -3.42 -3.73 11.29
C PRO A 55 -4.51 -2.69 11.56
N ARG A 56 -4.80 -1.86 10.56
CA ARG A 56 -5.90 -0.89 10.64
C ARG A 56 -7.21 -1.68 10.71
N GLY A 57 -7.86 -1.65 11.87
CA GLY A 57 -9.16 -2.29 12.08
C GLY A 57 -10.19 -1.66 11.15
N GLY A 58 -10.57 -2.34 10.07
CA GLY A 58 -11.53 -1.77 9.12
C GLY A 58 -12.92 -1.63 9.74
N SER A 59 -13.65 -0.62 9.29
CA SER A 59 -14.93 -0.17 9.82
C SER A 59 -16.07 -1.20 9.68
N SER A 60 -16.99 -1.22 10.66
CA SER A 60 -18.21 -2.03 10.68
C SER A 60 -19.34 -1.39 9.85
N GLY A 61 -19.09 -1.12 8.58
CA GLY A 61 -20.09 -0.55 7.68
C GLY A 61 -20.40 -1.43 6.47
N GLN A 62 -21.32 -0.95 5.63
CA GLN A 62 -21.65 -1.54 4.33
C GLN A 62 -21.00 -0.73 3.23
N VAL A 63 -20.44 -1.38 2.23
CA VAL A 63 -19.83 -0.73 1.05
C VAL A 63 -20.54 -1.22 -0.20
N SER A 64 -20.69 -0.35 -1.20
CA SER A 64 -21.19 -0.74 -2.52
C SER A 64 -20.06 -0.72 -3.52
N ALA A 65 -19.90 -1.81 -4.26
CA ALA A 65 -18.87 -1.93 -5.27
C ALA A 65 -19.36 -2.70 -6.51
N SER A 66 -18.69 -2.45 -7.61
CA SER A 66 -18.82 -3.18 -8.87
C SER A 66 -17.53 -3.91 -9.17
N HIS A 67 -17.63 -5.06 -9.84
CA HIS A 67 -16.46 -5.84 -10.23
C HIS A 67 -16.53 -6.41 -11.65
N ILE A 68 -15.36 -6.62 -12.25
CA ILE A 68 -15.20 -7.34 -13.52
C ILE A 68 -14.34 -8.56 -13.24
N LEU A 69 -14.86 -9.75 -13.55
CA LEU A 69 -14.16 -11.02 -13.35
C LEU A 69 -13.74 -11.59 -14.70
N VAL A 70 -12.45 -11.82 -14.90
CA VAL A 70 -11.89 -12.42 -16.12
C VAL A 70 -10.92 -13.56 -15.75
N LYS A 71 -10.91 -14.63 -16.56
CA LYS A 71 -10.00 -15.77 -16.34
C LYS A 71 -8.58 -15.51 -16.84
N GLU A 72 -8.42 -14.63 -17.82
CA GLU A 72 -7.15 -14.32 -18.47
C GLU A 72 -6.52 -13.03 -17.92
N GLU A 73 -5.24 -13.11 -17.55
CA GLU A 73 -4.47 -11.98 -17.01
C GLU A 73 -4.19 -10.90 -18.06
N ALA A 74 -4.00 -11.28 -19.33
CA ALA A 74 -3.76 -10.31 -20.41
C ALA A 74 -4.98 -9.40 -20.57
N LYS A 75 -6.18 -9.99 -20.65
CA LYS A 75 -7.44 -9.27 -20.82
C LYS A 75 -7.73 -8.31 -19.67
N ILE A 76 -7.51 -8.71 -18.42
CA ILE A 76 -7.79 -7.83 -17.28
C ILE A 76 -6.85 -6.60 -17.28
N LYS A 77 -5.60 -6.76 -17.71
CA LYS A 77 -4.63 -5.65 -17.82
C LYS A 77 -5.03 -4.68 -18.92
N ASP A 78 -5.42 -5.18 -20.08
CA ASP A 78 -5.91 -4.33 -21.18
C ASP A 78 -7.14 -3.51 -20.75
N LEU A 79 -8.08 -4.15 -20.03
CA LEU A 79 -9.26 -3.47 -19.48
C LEU A 79 -8.87 -2.44 -18.41
N GLN A 80 -7.88 -2.74 -17.57
CA GLN A 80 -7.37 -1.80 -16.59
C GLN A 80 -6.78 -0.55 -17.28
N GLU A 81 -6.00 -0.72 -18.34
CA GLU A 81 -5.45 0.41 -19.10
C GLU A 81 -6.53 1.25 -19.78
N GLN A 82 -7.58 0.62 -20.32
CA GLN A 82 -8.72 1.34 -20.88
C GLN A 82 -9.45 2.15 -19.81
N LEU A 83 -9.71 1.54 -18.65
CA LEU A 83 -10.37 2.20 -17.52
C LEU A 83 -9.52 3.31 -16.89
N LYS A 84 -8.19 3.21 -16.92
CA LYS A 84 -7.29 4.29 -16.48
C LYS A 84 -7.37 5.53 -17.36
N LYS A 85 -7.75 5.40 -18.64
CA LYS A 85 -7.97 6.53 -19.54
C LYS A 85 -9.33 7.19 -19.29
N GLU A 86 -10.35 6.38 -19.01
CA GLU A 86 -11.72 6.81 -18.77
C GLU A 86 -12.27 6.16 -17.49
N GLU A 87 -11.99 6.78 -16.35
CA GLU A 87 -12.47 6.33 -15.03
C GLU A 87 -13.93 6.76 -14.81
N THR A 88 -14.84 6.28 -15.67
CA THR A 88 -16.28 6.51 -15.51
C THR A 88 -17.03 5.24 -15.12
N PRO A 89 -18.02 5.33 -14.21
CA PRO A 89 -18.82 4.17 -13.82
C PRO A 89 -19.59 3.53 -14.98
N GLU A 90 -19.96 4.35 -15.97
CA GLU A 90 -20.66 3.92 -17.19
C GLU A 90 -19.77 3.03 -18.04
N LYS A 91 -18.50 3.43 -18.25
CA LYS A 91 -17.55 2.63 -19.01
C LYS A 91 -17.21 1.32 -18.32
N PHE A 92 -17.07 1.36 -16.99
CA PHE A 92 -16.90 0.16 -16.18
C PHE A 92 -18.09 -0.79 -16.34
N ALA A 93 -19.32 -0.28 -16.28
CA ALA A 93 -20.52 -1.08 -16.45
C ALA A 93 -20.63 -1.69 -17.85
N GLU A 94 -20.21 -0.97 -18.89
CA GLU A 94 -20.16 -1.48 -20.26
C GLU A 94 -19.15 -2.63 -20.40
N LEU A 95 -17.92 -2.43 -19.94
CA LEU A 95 -16.86 -3.45 -19.99
C LEU A 95 -17.22 -4.67 -19.12
N ALA A 96 -17.86 -4.45 -17.98
CA ALA A 96 -18.37 -5.52 -17.14
C ALA A 96 -19.42 -6.39 -17.86
N LYS A 97 -20.33 -5.77 -18.62
CA LYS A 97 -21.33 -6.51 -19.41
C LYS A 97 -20.70 -7.34 -20.52
N GLN A 98 -19.64 -6.82 -21.14
CA GLN A 98 -19.00 -7.45 -22.30
C GLN A 98 -17.99 -8.55 -21.89
N HIS A 99 -17.25 -8.35 -20.80
CA HIS A 99 -16.09 -9.19 -20.47
C HIS A 99 -16.21 -9.95 -19.14
N SER A 100 -17.13 -9.56 -18.24
CA SER A 100 -17.24 -10.23 -16.93
C SER A 100 -17.86 -11.61 -17.07
N VAL A 101 -17.21 -12.61 -16.49
CA VAL A 101 -17.71 -14.00 -16.43
C VAL A 101 -18.68 -14.19 -15.25
N CYS A 102 -18.81 -13.19 -14.37
CA CYS A 102 -19.71 -13.25 -13.22
C CYS A 102 -21.17 -12.96 -13.65
N PRO A 103 -22.19 -13.61 -13.06
CA PRO A 103 -23.60 -13.27 -13.30
C PRO A 103 -23.94 -11.79 -13.06
N SER A 104 -23.21 -11.10 -12.19
CA SER A 104 -23.36 -9.65 -11.97
C SER A 104 -22.96 -8.81 -13.19
N GLY A 105 -22.24 -9.37 -14.16
CA GLY A 105 -21.89 -8.71 -15.42
C GLY A 105 -23.11 -8.16 -16.15
N LYS A 106 -24.27 -8.83 -16.08
CA LYS A 106 -25.53 -8.35 -16.68
C LYS A 106 -25.97 -6.98 -16.13
N ASN A 107 -25.68 -6.72 -14.87
CA ASN A 107 -25.97 -5.45 -14.19
C ASN A 107 -24.76 -4.52 -14.14
N GLY A 108 -23.85 -4.62 -15.12
CA GLY A 108 -22.65 -3.79 -15.15
C GLY A 108 -21.66 -4.11 -14.03
N GLY A 109 -21.66 -5.35 -13.54
CA GLY A 109 -20.75 -5.81 -12.50
C GLY A 109 -21.13 -5.38 -11.08
N SER A 110 -22.24 -4.68 -10.88
CA SER A 110 -22.67 -4.20 -9.56
C SER A 110 -23.04 -5.35 -8.62
N LEU A 111 -22.47 -5.35 -7.41
CA LEU A 111 -22.74 -6.32 -6.35
C LEU A 111 -23.72 -5.79 -5.28
N GLY A 112 -24.12 -4.52 -5.37
CA GLY A 112 -24.92 -3.86 -4.34
C GLY A 112 -24.11 -3.58 -3.07
N SER A 113 -24.81 -3.35 -1.95
CA SER A 113 -24.19 -3.09 -0.65
C SER A 113 -23.92 -4.39 0.10
N PHE A 114 -22.67 -4.60 0.49
CA PHE A 114 -22.24 -5.76 1.29
C PHE A 114 -21.43 -5.31 2.51
N GLY A 115 -21.49 -6.13 3.57
CA GLY A 115 -20.70 -5.96 4.78
C GLY A 115 -19.44 -6.83 4.76
N LYS A 116 -18.63 -6.67 5.81
CA LYS A 116 -17.48 -7.53 6.06
C LYS A 116 -17.89 -9.00 6.26
N GLY A 117 -17.04 -9.92 5.82
CA GLY A 117 -17.21 -11.37 5.84
C GLY A 117 -18.06 -11.93 4.70
N GLN A 118 -18.61 -11.09 3.82
CA GLN A 118 -19.49 -11.54 2.73
C GLN A 118 -18.74 -11.80 1.40
N MET A 119 -17.52 -11.30 1.27
CA MET A 119 -16.70 -11.41 0.06
C MET A 119 -15.34 -12.04 0.36
N VAL A 120 -14.60 -12.43 -0.68
CA VAL A 120 -13.23 -12.94 -0.52
C VAL A 120 -12.32 -11.89 0.12
N ARG A 121 -11.35 -12.36 0.92
CA ARG A 121 -10.52 -11.50 1.77
C ARG A 121 -9.80 -10.41 0.99
N GLU A 122 -9.27 -10.74 -0.19
CA GLU A 122 -8.53 -9.83 -1.05
C GLU A 122 -9.43 -8.71 -1.59
N PHE A 123 -10.67 -9.04 -1.94
CA PHE A 123 -11.66 -8.09 -2.42
C PHE A 123 -12.16 -7.19 -1.29
N GLU A 124 -12.46 -7.79 -0.14
CA GLU A 124 -12.88 -7.05 1.05
C GLU A 124 -11.79 -6.08 1.52
N ALA A 125 -10.54 -6.54 1.56
CA ALA A 125 -9.41 -5.71 2.00
C ALA A 125 -9.33 -4.41 1.19
N TYR A 126 -9.52 -4.47 -0.13
CA TYR A 126 -9.55 -3.29 -0.99
C TYR A 126 -10.79 -2.40 -0.76
N CYS A 127 -11.99 -3.00 -0.71
CA CYS A 127 -13.24 -2.23 -0.56
C CYS A 127 -13.36 -1.51 0.78
N PHE A 128 -12.81 -2.09 1.85
CA PHE A 128 -12.82 -1.52 3.20
C PHE A 128 -11.52 -0.79 3.56
N ASP A 129 -10.59 -0.63 2.61
CA ASP A 129 -9.39 0.14 2.83
C ASP A 129 -9.74 1.64 2.96
N PRO A 130 -9.31 2.33 4.04
CA PRO A 130 -9.53 3.76 4.19
C PRO A 130 -8.88 4.61 3.08
N GLU A 131 -7.88 4.09 2.35
CA GLU A 131 -7.23 4.76 1.23
C GLU A 131 -8.01 4.62 -0.09
N THR A 132 -9.03 3.76 -0.13
CA THR A 132 -9.84 3.53 -1.33
C THR A 132 -10.77 4.71 -1.60
N LYS A 133 -10.68 5.26 -2.82
CA LYS A 133 -11.51 6.37 -3.28
C LYS A 133 -12.74 5.86 -4.02
N VAL A 134 -13.90 6.41 -3.69
CA VAL A 134 -15.14 6.14 -4.42
C VAL A 134 -15.00 6.62 -5.87
N GLY A 135 -15.44 5.80 -6.81
CA GLY A 135 -15.35 6.03 -8.26
C GLY A 135 -14.00 5.64 -8.88
N LYS A 136 -13.02 5.24 -8.07
CA LYS A 136 -11.70 4.82 -8.55
C LYS A 136 -11.67 3.33 -8.85
N VAL A 137 -10.96 2.95 -9.92
CA VAL A 137 -10.71 1.55 -10.27
C VAL A 137 -9.49 1.01 -9.51
N SER A 138 -9.61 -0.20 -9.01
CA SER A 138 -8.56 -0.90 -8.27
C SER A 138 -7.43 -1.38 -9.16
N ASP A 139 -6.34 -1.78 -8.52
CA ASP A 139 -5.38 -2.66 -9.16
C ASP A 139 -5.98 -4.05 -9.41
N VAL A 140 -5.33 -4.81 -10.28
CA VAL A 140 -5.74 -6.16 -10.63
C VAL A 140 -5.64 -7.06 -9.39
N VAL A 141 -6.78 -7.49 -8.87
CA VAL A 141 -6.86 -8.37 -7.70
C VAL A 141 -6.98 -9.81 -8.16
N LYS A 142 -6.01 -10.65 -7.77
CA LYS A 142 -6.06 -12.09 -8.04
C LYS A 142 -6.79 -12.80 -6.91
N THR A 143 -7.77 -13.63 -7.26
CA THR A 143 -8.46 -14.50 -6.30
C THR A 143 -8.48 -15.94 -6.85
N GLN A 144 -9.01 -16.87 -6.06
CA GLN A 144 -9.24 -18.25 -6.50
C GLN A 144 -10.17 -18.38 -7.73
N PHE A 145 -10.99 -17.37 -8.03
CA PHE A 145 -11.91 -17.38 -9.17
C PHE A 145 -11.30 -16.82 -10.47
N GLY A 146 -10.14 -16.16 -10.37
CA GLY A 146 -9.48 -15.49 -11.50
C GLY A 146 -9.01 -14.08 -11.14
N TRP A 147 -9.12 -13.18 -12.10
CA TRP A 147 -8.66 -11.81 -11.99
C TRP A 147 -9.83 -10.85 -11.90
N HIS A 148 -9.73 -9.90 -10.97
CA HIS A 148 -10.79 -8.99 -10.63
C HIS A 148 -10.30 -7.55 -10.75
N LEU A 149 -11.13 -6.71 -11.38
CA LEU A 149 -11.06 -5.26 -11.23
C LEU A 149 -12.24 -4.81 -10.39
N ILE A 150 -11.99 -3.92 -9.45
CA ILE A 150 -12.96 -3.48 -8.45
C ILE A 150 -13.12 -1.98 -8.58
N MET A 151 -14.35 -1.50 -8.50
CA MET A 151 -14.64 -0.07 -8.43
C MET A 151 -15.66 0.15 -7.32
N VAL A 152 -15.28 0.94 -6.32
CA VAL A 152 -16.18 1.27 -5.21
C VAL A 152 -17.13 2.38 -5.67
N THR A 153 -18.43 2.10 -5.67
CA THR A 153 -19.45 3.07 -6.10
C THR A 153 -19.99 3.89 -4.93
N LYS A 154 -20.00 3.31 -3.72
CA LYS A 154 -20.41 3.98 -2.49
C LYS A 154 -19.49 3.57 -1.35
N GLY A 155 -18.95 4.56 -0.64
CA GLY A 155 -18.05 4.34 0.50
C GLY A 155 -18.73 3.65 1.68
N VAL A 156 -17.93 3.33 2.71
CA VAL A 156 -18.40 2.56 3.86
C VAL A 156 -19.43 3.36 4.69
N GLU A 157 -20.69 2.93 4.64
CA GLU A 157 -21.78 3.47 5.45
C GLU A 157 -21.89 2.68 6.76
N VAL A 158 -21.66 3.34 7.88
CA VAL A 158 -21.89 2.74 9.21
C VAL A 158 -23.39 2.76 9.48
N LYS A 159 -24.03 1.58 9.52
CA LYS A 159 -25.41 1.49 10.03
C LYS A 159 -25.39 1.87 11.50
N LYS A 160 -26.02 2.99 11.81
CA LYS A 160 -26.19 3.52 13.16
C LYS A 160 -27.31 2.80 13.89
#